data_AF-A0A7S2KX68-F1
#
_entry.id   AF-A0A7S2KX68-F1
#
_cell.length_a   1.000
_cell.length_b   1.000
_cell.length_c   1.000
_cell.angle_alpha   90.00
_cell.angle_beta   90.00
_cell.angle_gamma   90.00
#
_symmetry.space_group_name_H-M   'P 1'
#
loop_
_entity.id
_entity.type
_entity.pdbx_description
1 polymer ?
#
loop_
_entity_poly.entity_id
_entity_poly.type
_entity_poly.pdbx_seq_one_letter_code
_entity_poly.pdbx_strand_id
1 'polypeptide(L)'
;MCSICNVAKSLDCFSKNQKSKGQKRKCKDCIGKVPARTEETRKKYEQNRKRKQQEAKEKLQLQMEKEREAEKKIADKNKAMEDLEERACANCNIVKKKEEFDINERKNGEDSVCMSCNEEQEARFREQHRMQREEEAKEHAEVIKVAAKENAEKEASA
;
A
#
# COMPACT_ATOMS: atom_id res chain seq x y z
N MET A 1 -34.37 -2.14 -24.03
CA MET A 1 -34.03 -2.87 -25.27
C MET A 1 -33.07 -4.02 -24.95
N CYS A 2 -33.25 -5.19 -25.57
CA CYS A 2 -32.35 -6.35 -25.48
C CYS A 2 -31.32 -6.31 -26.64
N SER A 3 -30.04 -6.56 -26.37
CA SER A 3 -28.96 -6.50 -27.37
C SER A 3 -28.92 -7.66 -28.38
N ILE A 4 -29.76 -8.67 -28.20
CA ILE A 4 -29.81 -9.85 -29.09
C ILE A 4 -31.02 -9.78 -30.03
N CYS A 5 -32.22 -9.57 -29.48
CA CYS A 5 -33.44 -9.51 -30.29
C CYS A 5 -33.84 -8.09 -30.69
N ASN A 6 -33.14 -7.05 -30.21
CA ASN A 6 -33.44 -5.63 -30.43
C ASN A 6 -34.86 -5.18 -30.04
N VAL A 7 -35.60 -6.00 -29.29
CA VAL A 7 -36.94 -5.66 -28.79
C VAL A 7 -36.85 -4.84 -27.50
N ALA A 8 -37.67 -3.80 -27.41
CA ALA A 8 -37.92 -3.08 -26.16
C ALA A 8 -38.75 -3.98 -25.22
N LYS A 9 -38.16 -4.39 -24.09
CA LYS A 9 -38.82 -5.20 -23.06
C LYS A 9 -38.80 -4.45 -21.72
N SER A 10 -39.77 -4.75 -20.86
CA SER A 10 -39.80 -4.29 -19.47
C SER A 10 -38.60 -4.80 -18.68
N LEU A 11 -38.28 -4.15 -17.56
CA LEU A 11 -37.13 -4.53 -16.73
C LEU A 11 -37.25 -5.95 -16.17
N ASP A 12 -38.45 -6.50 -16.01
CA ASP A 12 -38.68 -7.83 -15.45
C ASP A 12 -38.31 -8.97 -16.40
N CYS A 13 -38.22 -8.66 -17.70
CA CYS A 13 -37.68 -9.57 -18.70
C CYS A 13 -36.14 -9.70 -18.65
N PHE A 14 -35.46 -8.98 -17.75
CA PHE A 14 -34.00 -9.05 -17.55
C PHE A 14 -33.67 -9.65 -16.18
N SER A 15 -32.63 -10.47 -16.09
CA SER A 15 -32.13 -10.95 -14.79
C SER A 15 -31.45 -9.80 -14.01
N LYS A 16 -31.35 -9.94 -12.69
CA LYS A 16 -30.76 -8.90 -11.80
C LYS A 16 -29.39 -8.43 -12.33
N ASN A 17 -28.53 -9.37 -12.75
CA ASN A 17 -27.18 -9.09 -13.27
C ASN A 17 -27.13 -8.50 -14.69
N GLN A 18 -28.27 -8.38 -15.39
CA GLN A 18 -28.37 -7.77 -16.72
C GLN A 18 -28.96 -6.37 -16.69
N LYS A 19 -29.69 -6.00 -15.63
CA LYS A 19 -30.29 -4.67 -15.49
C LYS A 19 -29.23 -3.55 -15.52
N SER A 20 -28.05 -3.78 -14.93
CA SER A 20 -26.93 -2.82 -14.89
C SER A 20 -26.06 -2.77 -16.16
N LYS A 21 -26.28 -3.66 -17.15
CA LYS A 21 -25.39 -3.78 -18.33
C LYS A 21 -25.70 -2.80 -19.47
N GLY A 22 -26.55 -1.80 -19.22
CA GLY A 22 -26.84 -0.72 -20.18
C GLY A 22 -27.32 -1.27 -21.53
N GLN A 23 -26.64 -0.88 -22.61
CA GLN A 23 -26.93 -1.32 -23.98
C GLN A 23 -26.53 -2.77 -24.27
N LYS A 24 -25.69 -3.40 -23.43
CA LYS A 24 -25.23 -4.78 -23.62
C LYS A 24 -26.15 -5.83 -22.97
N ARG A 25 -27.25 -5.41 -22.36
CA ARG A 25 -28.18 -6.28 -21.61
C ARG A 25 -28.93 -7.25 -22.52
N LYS A 26 -29.05 -8.50 -22.06
CA LYS A 26 -29.76 -9.57 -22.76
C LYS A 26 -31.01 -9.97 -21.95
N CYS A 27 -32.17 -10.09 -22.60
CA CYS A 27 -33.38 -10.57 -21.93
C CYS A 27 -33.27 -12.06 -21.59
N LYS A 28 -34.04 -12.53 -20.60
CA LYS A 28 -34.02 -13.92 -20.12
C LYS A 28 -34.12 -14.94 -21.25
N ASP A 29 -35.02 -14.71 -22.22
CA ASP A 29 -35.22 -15.60 -23.37
C ASP A 29 -34.02 -15.66 -24.33
N CYS A 30 -33.20 -14.60 -24.38
CA CYS A 30 -32.03 -14.52 -25.26
C CYS A 30 -30.75 -14.96 -24.56
N ILE A 31 -30.70 -14.98 -23.23
CA ILE A 31 -29.51 -15.38 -22.47
C ILE A 31 -29.16 -16.85 -22.76
N GLY A 32 -30.15 -17.74 -22.78
CA GLY A 32 -29.95 -19.17 -23.05
C GLY A 32 -29.76 -19.52 -24.54
N LYS A 33 -30.01 -18.58 -25.44
CA LYS A 33 -29.86 -18.76 -26.90
C LYS A 33 -28.51 -18.29 -27.43
N VAL A 34 -27.64 -17.76 -26.58
CA VAL A 34 -26.28 -17.42 -26.98
C VAL A 34 -25.53 -18.74 -27.13
N PRO A 35 -24.99 -19.07 -28.32
CA PRO A 35 -24.27 -20.32 -28.51
C PRO A 35 -23.11 -20.40 -27.52
N ALA A 36 -22.90 -21.59 -26.94
CA ALA A 36 -21.72 -21.86 -26.15
C ALA A 36 -20.49 -21.47 -26.97
N ARG A 37 -19.49 -20.84 -26.33
CA ARG A 37 -18.25 -20.49 -27.00
C ARG A 37 -17.66 -21.75 -27.62
N THR A 38 -17.29 -21.68 -28.89
CA THR A 38 -16.61 -22.78 -29.59
C THR A 38 -15.33 -23.15 -28.85
N GLU A 39 -14.92 -24.41 -28.95
CA GLU A 39 -13.69 -24.90 -28.33
C GLU A 39 -12.48 -24.06 -28.76
N GLU A 40 -12.44 -23.62 -30.02
CA GLU A 40 -11.43 -22.70 -30.54
C GLU A 40 -11.42 -21.35 -29.82
N THR A 41 -12.59 -20.77 -29.53
CA THR A 41 -12.70 -19.51 -28.79
C THR A 41 -12.21 -19.69 -27.35
N ARG A 42 -12.46 -20.85 -26.74
CA ARG A 42 -11.96 -21.20 -25.41
C ARG A 42 -10.44 -21.34 -25.39
N LYS A 43 -9.87 -22.05 -26.38
CA LYS A 43 -8.40 -22.20 -26.55
C LYS A 43 -7.71 -20.85 -26.73
N LYS A 44 -8.24 -19.97 -27.60
CA LYS A 44 -7.72 -18.60 -27.80
C LYS A 44 -7.75 -17.76 -26.53
N TYR A 45 -8.81 -17.87 -25.71
CA TYR A 45 -8.89 -17.15 -24.45
C TYR A 45 -7.86 -17.65 -23.44
N GLU A 46 -7.68 -18.96 -23.34
CA GLU A 46 -6.73 -19.56 -22.42
C GLU A 46 -5.27 -19.22 -22.80
N GLN A 47 -4.94 -19.27 -24.09
CA GLN A 47 -3.63 -18.85 -24.60
C GLN A 47 -3.35 -17.37 -24.28
N ASN A 48 -4.31 -16.48 -24.54
CA ASN A 48 -4.16 -15.05 -24.19
C ASN A 48 -4.00 -14.84 -22.68
N ARG A 49 -4.70 -15.61 -21.85
CA ARG A 49 -4.55 -15.57 -20.39
C ARG A 49 -3.14 -15.98 -19.97
N LYS A 50 -2.62 -17.10 -20.52
CA LYS A 50 -1.25 -17.58 -20.24
C LYS A 50 -0.21 -16.55 -20.68
N ARG A 51 -0.35 -15.97 -21.87
CA ARG A 51 0.55 -14.92 -22.39
C ARG A 51 0.57 -13.70 -21.47
N LYS A 52 -0.60 -13.18 -21.07
CA LYS A 52 -0.68 -12.05 -20.13
C LYS A 52 -0.05 -12.34 -18.78
N GLN A 53 -0.22 -13.57 -18.26
CA GLN A 53 0.43 -13.98 -17.02
C GLN A 53 1.95 -14.04 -17.15
N GLN A 54 2.45 -14.52 -18.29
CA GLN A 54 3.88 -14.54 -18.57
C GLN A 54 4.45 -13.12 -18.74
N GLU A 55 3.80 -12.25 -19.52
CA GLU A 55 4.18 -10.84 -19.68
C GLU A 55 4.23 -10.12 -18.32
N ALA A 56 3.29 -10.40 -17.41
CA ALA A 56 3.29 -9.83 -16.07
C ALA A 56 4.46 -10.33 -15.21
N LYS A 57 4.80 -11.62 -15.30
CA LYS A 57 5.96 -12.20 -14.60
C LYS A 57 7.27 -11.62 -15.10
N GLU A 58 7.45 -11.51 -16.42
CA GLU A 58 8.65 -10.95 -17.04
C GLU A 58 8.83 -9.47 -16.65
N LYS A 59 7.74 -8.69 -16.63
CA LYS A 59 7.78 -7.30 -16.14
C LYS A 59 8.19 -7.19 -14.68
N LEU A 60 7.64 -8.06 -13.81
CA LEU A 60 8.00 -8.07 -12.39
C LEU A 60 9.47 -8.47 -12.21
N GLN A 61 9.95 -9.47 -12.94
CA GLN A 61 11.35 -9.89 -12.90
C GLN A 61 12.29 -8.77 -13.34
N LEU A 62 11.99 -8.09 -14.45
CA LEU A 62 12.77 -6.96 -14.93
C LEU A 62 12.77 -5.79 -13.92
N GLN A 63 11.65 -5.55 -13.22
CA GLN A 63 11.59 -4.54 -12.18
C GLN A 63 12.50 -4.91 -11.00
N MET A 64 12.44 -6.15 -10.50
CA MET A 64 13.31 -6.61 -9.41
C MET A 64 14.79 -6.56 -9.79
N GLU A 65 15.14 -6.88 -11.03
CA GLU A 65 16.53 -6.78 -11.52
C GLU A 65 17.02 -5.33 -11.53
N LYS A 66 16.18 -4.39 -11.96
CA LYS A 66 16.49 -2.94 -11.94
C LYS A 66 16.66 -2.42 -10.51
N GLU A 67 15.79 -2.83 -9.58
CA GLU A 67 15.88 -2.47 -8.17
C GLU A 67 17.19 -3.01 -7.57
N ARG A 68 17.54 -4.27 -7.84
CA ARG A 68 18.80 -4.87 -7.39
C ARG A 68 20.05 -4.17 -7.95
N GLU A 69 20.01 -3.74 -9.22
CA GLU A 69 21.11 -2.98 -9.82
C GLU A 69 21.24 -1.58 -9.19
N ALA A 70 20.12 -0.92 -8.90
CA ALA A 70 20.09 0.36 -8.21
C ALA A 70 20.64 0.25 -6.79
N GLU A 71 20.22 -0.74 -6.02
CA GLU A 71 20.74 -1.05 -4.68
C GLU A 71 22.25 -1.29 -4.70
N LYS A 72 22.73 -2.07 -5.67
CA LYS A 72 24.17 -2.32 -5.82
C LYS A 72 24.94 -1.02 -6.09
N LYS A 73 24.42 -0.14 -6.97
CA LYS A 73 25.04 1.17 -7.24
C LYS A 73 25.08 2.06 -5.99
N ILE A 74 24.03 2.04 -5.18
CA ILE A 74 24.00 2.78 -3.90
C ILE A 74 25.04 2.19 -2.93
N ALA A 75 25.10 0.87 -2.78
CA ALA A 75 26.07 0.22 -1.92
C ALA A 75 27.52 0.52 -2.33
N ASP A 76 27.82 0.47 -3.63
CA ASP A 76 29.15 0.79 -4.16
C ASP A 76 29.52 2.26 -3.90
N LYS A 77 28.57 3.20 -4.03
CA LYS A 77 28.76 4.61 -3.66
C LYS A 77 28.98 4.80 -2.16
N ASN A 78 28.14 4.20 -1.34
CA ASN A 78 28.23 4.33 0.12
C ASN A 78 29.56 3.78 0.65
N LYS A 79 30.03 2.67 0.09
CA LYS A 79 31.35 2.12 0.41
C LYS A 79 32.48 3.09 0.10
N ALA A 80 32.42 3.80 -1.03
CA ALA A 80 33.43 4.83 -1.35
C ALA A 80 33.42 6.00 -0.36
N MET A 81 32.28 6.28 0.29
CA MET A 81 32.13 7.34 1.28
C MET A 81 32.53 6.92 2.71
N GLU A 82 32.54 5.61 3.01
CA GLU A 82 32.86 5.08 4.35
C GLU A 82 34.31 5.39 4.76
N ASP A 83 35.22 5.48 3.81
CA ASP A 83 36.65 5.73 4.04
C ASP A 83 37.01 7.22 4.11
N LEU A 84 36.06 8.13 3.90
CA LEU A 84 36.31 9.58 4.00
C LEU A 84 36.53 10.00 5.46
N GLU A 85 37.55 10.82 5.69
CA GLU A 85 37.85 11.39 7.02
C GLU A 85 36.81 12.44 7.45
N GLU A 86 36.23 13.15 6.48
CA GLU A 86 35.23 14.19 6.70
C GLU A 86 34.07 14.06 5.71
N ARG A 87 32.87 14.39 6.17
CA ARG A 87 31.62 14.23 5.42
C ARG A 87 30.54 15.16 5.96
N ALA A 88 29.66 15.64 5.07
CA ALA A 88 28.51 16.44 5.47
C ALA A 88 27.46 15.56 6.17
N CYS A 89 26.86 16.08 7.24
CA CYS A 89 25.69 15.47 7.87
C CYS A 89 24.43 15.75 7.04
N ALA A 90 23.65 14.71 6.72
CA ALA A 90 22.42 14.85 5.95
C ALA A 90 21.34 15.72 6.63
N ASN A 91 21.34 15.79 7.96
CA ASN A 91 20.35 16.56 8.72
C ASN A 91 20.72 18.04 8.89
N CYS A 92 21.98 18.34 9.24
CA CYS A 92 22.41 19.72 9.52
C CYS A 92 23.28 20.35 8.43
N ASN A 93 23.67 19.60 7.39
CA ASN A 93 24.54 20.01 6.29
C ASN A 93 25.93 20.54 6.72
N ILE A 94 26.34 20.29 7.97
CA ILE A 94 27.67 20.66 8.47
C ILE A 94 28.65 19.54 8.15
N VAL A 95 29.86 19.90 7.69
CA VAL A 95 30.98 18.96 7.51
C VAL A 95 31.50 18.54 8.88
N LYS A 96 31.49 17.23 9.13
CA LYS A 96 31.85 16.59 10.39
C LYS A 96 32.91 15.53 10.14
N LYS A 97 33.71 15.23 11.17
CA LYS A 97 34.71 14.16 11.09
C LYS A 97 34.04 12.79 11.19
N LYS A 98 34.68 11.76 10.64
CA LYS A 98 34.20 10.37 10.65
C LYS A 98 33.87 9.87 12.07
N GLU A 99 34.59 10.33 13.08
CA GLU A 99 34.36 9.98 14.49
C GLU A 99 33.04 10.53 15.05
N GLU A 100 32.50 11.60 14.46
CA GLU A 100 31.21 12.20 14.85
C GLU A 100 30.00 11.48 14.20
N PHE A 101 30.24 10.37 13.50
CA PHE A 101 29.20 9.47 12.98
C PHE A 101 29.35 8.08 13.59
N ASP A 102 28.23 7.50 13.99
CA ASP A 102 28.17 6.11 14.44
C ASP A 102 28.56 5.12 13.33
N ILE A 103 28.94 3.90 13.72
CA ILE A 103 29.38 2.84 12.80
C ILE A 103 28.31 2.54 11.73
N ASN A 104 27.03 2.56 12.11
CA ASN A 104 25.93 2.34 11.17
C ASN A 104 25.79 3.52 10.21
N GLU A 105 25.89 4.75 10.73
CA GLU A 105 25.83 5.96 9.92
C GLU A 105 26.99 6.02 8.92
N ARG A 106 28.20 5.58 9.26
CA ARG A 106 29.32 5.56 8.30
C ARG A 106 29.03 4.78 7.01
N LYS A 107 28.15 3.78 7.07
CA LYS A 107 27.74 2.95 5.92
C LYS A 107 26.59 3.54 5.11
N ASN A 108 25.93 4.60 5.60
CA ASN A 108 24.79 5.23 4.93
C ASN A 108 25.19 6.23 3.84
N GLY A 109 26.49 6.39 3.55
CA GLY A 109 26.96 7.24 2.46
C GLY A 109 26.53 8.70 2.61
N GLU A 110 25.84 9.25 1.61
CA GLU A 110 25.36 10.64 1.61
C GLU A 110 24.25 10.91 2.63
N ASP A 111 23.50 9.87 3.02
CA ASP A 111 22.32 10.00 3.89
C ASP A 111 22.68 10.00 5.38
N SER A 112 23.96 9.88 5.73
CA SER A 112 24.28 9.67 7.14
C SER A 112 24.20 10.93 7.99
N VAL A 113 23.77 10.68 9.22
CA VAL A 113 23.45 11.70 10.21
C VAL A 113 24.53 11.70 11.30
N CYS A 114 25.01 12.88 11.69
CA CYS A 114 25.97 12.98 12.78
C CYS A 114 25.31 12.62 14.12
N MET A 115 26.10 12.11 15.08
CA MET A 115 25.60 11.63 16.37
C MET A 115 24.72 12.65 17.08
N SER A 116 25.09 13.94 17.08
CA SER A 116 24.29 14.99 17.71
C SER A 116 22.91 15.17 17.09
N CYS A 117 22.80 15.08 15.76
CA CYS A 117 21.52 15.13 15.07
C CYS A 117 20.69 13.88 15.34
N ASN A 118 21.34 12.72 15.43
CA ASN A 118 20.67 11.46 15.74
C ASN A 118 20.11 11.48 17.18
N GLU A 119 20.89 11.92 18.15
CA GLU A 119 20.47 12.09 19.54
C GLU A 119 19.27 13.05 19.66
N GLU A 120 19.29 14.16 18.91
CA GLU A 120 18.18 15.10 18.87
C GLU A 120 16.91 14.48 18.27
N GLN A 121 17.04 13.72 17.18
CA GLN A 121 15.91 13.01 16.57
C GLN A 121 15.33 11.96 17.52
N GLU A 122 16.18 11.18 18.20
CA GLU A 122 15.73 10.22 19.19
C GLU A 122 15.04 10.89 20.38
N ALA A 123 15.55 12.04 20.84
CA ALA A 123 14.92 12.79 21.92
C ALA A 123 13.51 13.26 21.52
N ARG A 124 13.36 13.81 20.31
CA ARG A 124 12.05 14.20 19.75
C ARG A 124 11.11 13.01 19.65
N PHE A 125 11.59 11.85 19.20
CA PHE A 125 10.79 10.63 19.10
C PHE A 125 10.32 10.15 20.48
N ARG A 126 11.22 10.13 21.47
CA ARG A 126 10.89 9.78 22.87
C ARG A 126 9.84 10.71 23.45
N GLU A 127 9.94 12.01 23.17
CA GLU A 127 8.97 13.00 23.62
C GLU A 127 7.60 12.84 22.94
N GLN A 128 7.56 12.65 21.62
CA GLN A 128 6.32 12.34 20.90
C GLN A 128 5.63 11.10 21.44
N HIS A 129 6.38 10.02 21.67
CA HIS A 129 5.84 8.80 22.23
C HIS A 129 5.37 8.95 23.69
N ARG A 130 5.98 9.85 24.48
CA ARG A 130 5.46 10.22 25.80
C ARG A 130 4.11 10.93 25.68
N MET A 131 4.02 11.95 24.83
CA MET A 131 2.79 12.71 24.61
C MET A 131 1.64 11.82 24.14
N GLN A 132 1.92 10.91 23.19
CA GLN A 132 0.92 9.98 22.69
C GLN A 132 0.38 9.05 23.78
N ARG A 133 1.25 8.50 24.64
CA ARG A 133 0.81 7.66 25.77
C ARG A 133 0.00 8.43 26.80
N GLU A 134 0.35 9.69 27.06
CA GLU A 134 -0.43 10.55 27.94
C GLU A 134 -1.81 10.87 27.36
N GLU A 135 -1.91 11.06 26.05
CA GLU A 135 -3.17 11.27 25.33
C GLU A 135 -4.05 10.01 25.38
N GLU A 136 -3.50 8.84 25.03
CA GLU A 136 -4.20 7.55 25.11
C GLU A 136 -4.68 7.25 26.54
N ALA A 137 -3.88 7.58 27.57
CA ALA A 137 -4.27 7.42 28.96
C ALA A 137 -5.43 8.35 29.36
N LYS A 138 -5.44 9.60 28.86
CA LYS A 138 -6.55 10.55 29.09
C LYS A 138 -7.83 10.06 28.42
N GLU A 139 -7.76 9.66 27.16
CA GLU A 139 -8.90 9.11 26.43
C GLU A 139 -9.46 7.87 27.13
N HIS A 140 -8.60 6.93 27.53
CA HIS A 140 -9.03 5.74 28.27
C HIS A 140 -9.69 6.08 29.61
N ALA A 141 -9.15 7.06 30.35
CA ALA A 141 -9.75 7.53 31.59
C ALA A 141 -11.12 8.19 31.37
N GLU A 142 -11.32 8.92 30.26
CA GLU A 142 -12.62 9.47 29.89
C GLU A 142 -13.63 8.37 29.54
N VAL A 143 -13.23 7.35 28.78
CA VAL A 143 -14.08 6.18 28.48
C VAL A 143 -14.53 5.48 29.77
N ILE A 144 -13.61 5.25 30.71
CA ILE A 144 -13.97 4.66 32.02
C ILE A 144 -14.97 5.55 32.78
N LYS A 145 -14.75 6.87 32.80
CA LYS A 145 -15.67 7.80 33.47
C LYS A 145 -17.07 7.78 32.87
N VAL A 146 -17.18 7.72 31.54
CA VAL A 146 -18.46 7.62 30.84
C VAL A 146 -19.15 6.30 31.17
N ALA A 147 -18.44 5.18 31.06
CA ALA A 147 -18.98 3.86 31.40
C ALA A 147 -19.45 3.77 32.86
N ALA A 148 -18.70 4.36 33.80
CA ALA A 148 -19.09 4.39 35.21
C ALA A 148 -20.38 5.20 35.44
N LYS A 149 -20.53 6.34 34.74
CA LYS A 149 -21.77 7.14 34.79
C LYS A 149 -22.96 6.37 34.22
N GLU A 150 -22.81 5.76 33.06
CA GLU A 150 -23.88 4.96 32.43
C GLU A 150 -24.32 3.78 33.29
N ASN A 151 -23.38 3.11 33.98
CA ASN A 151 -23.71 2.02 34.90
C ASN A 151 -24.47 2.53 36.13
N ALA A 152 -24.05 3.64 36.72
CA ALA A 152 -24.75 4.25 37.85
C ALA A 152 -26.18 4.67 37.49
N GLU A 153 -26.40 5.22 36.29
CA GLU A 153 -27.74 5.59 35.80
C GLU A 153 -28.63 4.36 35.58
N LYS A 154 -28.06 3.26 35.07
CA LYS A 154 -28.79 1.99 34.91
C LYS A 154 -29.19 1.39 36.25
N GLU A 155 -28.30 1.41 37.24
CA GLU A 155 -28.60 0.93 38.60
C GLU A 155 -29.65 1.79 39.30
N ALA A 156 -29.63 3.10 39.11
CA ALA A 156 -30.64 4.00 39.67
C ALA A 156 -32.03 3.88 39.01
N SER A 157 -32.09 3.31 37.80
CA SER A 157 -33.33 3.14 37.03
C SER A 157 -33.93 1.73 37.11
N ALA A 158 -33.29 0.81 37.84
CA ALA A 158 -33.71 -0.58 38.06
C ALA A 158 -34.38 -0.76 39.43
#